data_AF-W2CGJ5-F1
#
_entry.id   AF-W2CGJ5-F1
#
_cell.length_a   1.000
_cell.length_b   1.000
_cell.length_c   1.000
_cell.angle_alpha   90.00
_cell.angle_beta   90.00
_cell.angle_gamma   90.00
#
_symmetry.space_group_name_H-M   'P 1'
#
loop_
_entity.id
_entity.type
_entity.pdbx_description
1 polymer ?
#
loop_
_entity_poly.entity_id
_entity_poly.type
_entity_poly.pdbx_seq_one_letter_code
_entity_poly.pdbx_strand_id
1 'polypeptide(L)'
;IYTPPSRHRRCYKRQVSKTCHEIVQGDKTGDPSLADELREWIREKYAKPGNVFVGVVHRLDRPVTGAVVFAKTSKGLARMNALFRDGGVRKTYWTIVRQRPTEPEGVLVD
;
A
#
# COMPACT_ATOMS: atom_id res chain seq x y z
N ILE A 1 4.16 -13.31 -6.05
CA ILE A 1 3.24 -14.13 -5.21
C ILE A 1 1.92 -14.29 -5.98
N TYR A 2 1.80 -15.37 -6.72
CA TYR A 2 0.57 -15.75 -7.43
C TYR A 2 -0.28 -16.58 -6.44
N THR A 3 -1.54 -16.22 -6.23
CA THR A 3 -2.46 -16.99 -5.36
C THR A 3 -3.59 -17.51 -6.24
N PRO A 4 -3.86 -18.83 -6.24
CA PRO A 4 -4.81 -19.44 -7.17
C PRO A 4 -6.27 -19.09 -6.81
N PRO A 5 -7.21 -19.15 -7.77
CA PRO A 5 -8.57 -18.73 -7.55
C PRO A 5 -9.40 -19.92 -7.06
N SER A 6 -9.63 -20.03 -5.75
CA SER A 6 -10.81 -20.76 -5.28
C SER A 6 -11.27 -20.33 -3.89
N ARG A 7 -12.61 -20.29 -3.79
CA ARG A 7 -13.46 -20.02 -2.63
C ARG A 7 -13.59 -18.57 -2.21
N HIS A 8 -14.86 -18.19 -2.13
CA HIS A 8 -15.46 -16.88 -1.89
C HIS A 8 -15.04 -16.26 -0.54
N ARG A 9 -13.76 -15.93 -0.35
CA ARG A 9 -13.32 -14.98 0.67
C ARG A 9 -13.39 -13.61 0.02
N ARG A 10 -14.29 -12.73 0.47
CA ARG A 10 -14.25 -11.30 0.12
C ARG A 10 -12.85 -10.80 0.47
N CYS A 11 -12.00 -10.67 -0.54
CA CYS A 11 -10.63 -10.25 -0.37
C CYS A 11 -10.65 -8.73 -0.14
N TYR A 12 -10.75 -8.31 1.12
CA TYR A 12 -10.89 -6.91 1.54
C TYR A 12 -9.60 -6.08 1.40
N LYS A 13 -8.47 -6.74 1.09
CA LYS A 13 -7.13 -6.15 1.06
C LYS A 13 -6.46 -6.50 -0.26
N ARG A 14 -5.81 -5.54 -0.92
CA ARG A 14 -4.91 -5.80 -2.06
C ARG A 14 -3.58 -5.13 -1.78
N GLN A 15 -2.50 -5.87 -1.98
CA GLN A 15 -1.13 -5.36 -1.94
C GLN A 15 -0.67 -5.13 -3.38
N VAL A 16 -0.12 -3.95 -3.64
CA VAL A 16 0.48 -3.58 -4.92
C VAL A 16 1.96 -3.31 -4.67
N SER A 17 2.83 -3.81 -5.54
CA SER A 17 4.25 -3.45 -5.50
C SER A 17 4.42 -2.15 -6.26
N LYS A 18 4.75 -1.09 -5.52
CA LYS A 18 5.02 0.24 -6.05
C LYS A 18 6.40 0.29 -6.67
N THR A 19 6.49 0.76 -7.91
CA THR A 19 7.76 1.08 -8.57
C THR A 19 8.24 2.47 -8.16
N CYS A 20 9.52 2.76 -8.40
CA CYS A 20 10.11 4.05 -8.04
C CYS A 20 9.39 5.15 -8.85
N HIS A 21 9.11 6.31 -8.23
CA HIS A 21 8.44 7.49 -8.83
C HIS A 21 6.91 7.52 -8.85
N GLU A 22 6.23 6.40 -8.61
CA GLU A 22 4.76 6.38 -8.50
C GLU A 22 4.28 7.16 -7.26
N ILE A 23 3.05 7.64 -7.27
CA ILE A 23 2.45 8.34 -6.12
C ILE A 23 1.34 7.48 -5.55
N VAL A 24 1.34 7.28 -4.22
CA VAL A 24 0.34 6.43 -3.55
C VAL A 24 -1.04 7.09 -3.46
N GLN A 25 -1.07 8.43 -3.41
CA GLN A 25 -2.26 9.26 -3.31
C GLN A 25 -1.98 10.58 -4.04
N GLY A 26 -2.90 11.04 -4.89
CA GLY A 26 -2.71 12.24 -5.71
C GLY A 26 -2.20 13.44 -4.89
N ASP A 27 -1.20 14.12 -5.43
CA ASP A 27 -0.61 15.34 -4.86
C ASP A 27 -0.96 16.56 -5.74
N LYS A 28 -0.38 17.72 -5.41
CA LYS A 28 -0.65 18.99 -6.11
C LYS A 28 -0.19 18.99 -7.58
N THR A 29 0.55 17.98 -8.01
CA THR A 29 1.11 17.86 -9.37
C THR A 29 0.10 17.35 -10.39
N GLY A 30 -1.02 16.75 -9.94
CA GLY A 30 -2.07 16.26 -10.85
C GLY A 30 -1.73 14.94 -11.55
N ASP A 31 -0.62 14.30 -11.19
CA ASP A 31 -0.22 13.00 -11.72
C ASP A 31 -1.21 11.90 -11.29
N PRO A 32 -1.50 10.91 -12.17
CA PRO A 32 -2.33 9.76 -11.82
C PRO A 32 -1.67 8.98 -10.67
N SER A 33 -2.43 8.71 -9.61
CA SER A 33 -1.91 7.96 -8.47
C SER A 33 -2.18 6.46 -8.61
N LEU A 34 -1.40 5.64 -7.91
CA LEU A 34 -1.64 4.19 -7.78
C LEU A 34 -3.05 3.87 -7.27
N ALA A 35 -3.65 4.75 -6.48
CA ALA A 35 -5.02 4.59 -6.03
C ALA A 35 -6.03 4.75 -7.17
N ASP A 36 -5.74 5.62 -8.15
CA ASP A 36 -6.57 5.89 -9.31
C ASP A 36 -6.45 4.77 -10.34
N GLU A 37 -5.22 4.34 -10.66
CA GLU A 37 -4.99 3.16 -11.50
C GLU A 37 -5.66 1.91 -10.92
N LEU A 38 -5.57 1.73 -9.59
CA LEU A 38 -6.22 0.62 -8.92
C LEU A 38 -7.76 0.73 -8.97
N ARG A 39 -8.32 1.94 -8.91
CA ARG A 39 -9.76 2.18 -9.06
C ARG A 39 -10.23 1.79 -10.45
N GLU A 40 -9.52 2.24 -11.48
CA GLU A 40 -9.84 1.94 -12.88
C GLU A 40 -9.76 0.44 -13.15
N TRP A 41 -8.68 -0.20 -12.73
CA TRP A 41 -8.53 -1.65 -12.87
C TRP A 41 -9.65 -2.43 -12.17
N ILE A 42 -10.09 -1.99 -10.97
CA ILE A 42 -11.21 -2.64 -10.26
C ILE A 42 -12.53 -2.40 -11.00
N ARG A 43 -12.74 -1.20 -11.57
CA ARG A 43 -13.93 -0.88 -12.35
C ARG A 43 -14.03 -1.79 -13.57
N GLU A 44 -12.95 -1.89 -14.35
CA GLU A 44 -12.88 -2.71 -15.56
C GLU A 44 -13.01 -4.20 -15.23
N LYS A 45 -12.19 -4.70 -14.30
CA LYS A 45 -12.14 -6.13 -13.99
C LYS A 45 -13.44 -6.69 -13.42
N TYR A 46 -14.16 -5.90 -12.62
CA TYR A 46 -15.37 -6.35 -11.93
C TYR A 46 -16.64 -5.70 -12.49
N ALA A 47 -16.56 -4.99 -13.62
CA ALA A 47 -17.66 -4.26 -14.27
C ALA A 47 -18.53 -3.51 -13.26
N LYS A 48 -17.90 -2.87 -12.27
CA LYS A 48 -18.63 -2.27 -11.15
C LYS A 48 -19.31 -0.97 -11.60
N PRO A 49 -20.65 -0.88 -11.55
CA PRO A 49 -21.34 0.37 -11.86
C PRO A 49 -21.07 1.39 -10.75
N GLY A 50 -20.80 2.64 -11.15
CA GLY A 50 -20.62 3.77 -10.23
C GLY A 50 -19.20 3.98 -9.70
N ASN A 51 -19.11 4.66 -8.54
CA ASN A 51 -17.83 5.08 -7.99
C ASN A 51 -17.15 3.95 -7.19
N VAL A 52 -15.97 3.52 -7.63
CA VAL A 52 -15.23 2.43 -6.99
C VAL A 52 -14.51 2.95 -5.76
N PHE A 53 -14.83 2.39 -4.59
CA PHE A 53 -14.11 2.70 -3.36
C PHE A 53 -12.74 2.03 -3.32
N VAL A 54 -11.69 2.83 -3.18
CA VAL A 54 -10.33 2.41 -2.86
C VAL A 54 -9.81 3.32 -1.75
N GLY A 55 -9.54 2.75 -0.58
CA GLY A 55 -8.97 3.45 0.56
C GLY A 55 -7.47 3.20 0.66
N VAL A 56 -6.70 4.27 0.79
CA VAL A 56 -5.26 4.21 1.04
C VAL A 56 -5.03 3.95 2.53
N VAL A 57 -4.38 2.84 2.88
CA VAL A 57 -4.13 2.47 4.29
C VAL A 57 -2.91 3.21 4.85
N HIS A 58 -1.85 3.30 4.04
CA HIS A 58 -0.62 3.99 4.40
C HIS A 58 0.03 4.53 3.13
N ARG A 59 0.82 5.58 3.29
CA ARG A 59 1.65 6.12 2.22
C ARG A 59 3.04 5.49 2.25
N LEU A 60 3.68 5.50 1.09
CA LEU A 60 5.09 5.24 0.90
C LEU A 60 5.64 6.41 0.09
N ASP A 61 6.78 6.97 0.52
CA ASP A 61 7.33 8.17 -0.11
C ASP A 61 7.65 7.95 -1.59
N ARG A 62 7.71 9.04 -2.36
CA ARG A 62 7.89 9.01 -3.82
C ARG A 62 9.16 8.27 -4.29
N PRO A 63 10.34 8.40 -3.64
CA PRO A 63 11.55 7.67 -4.06
C PRO A 63 11.64 6.24 -3.51
N VAL A 64 10.67 5.81 -2.67
CA VAL A 64 10.73 4.50 -2.00
C VAL A 64 9.90 3.49 -2.80
N THR A 65 10.56 2.41 -3.21
CA THR A 65 9.91 1.22 -3.77
C THR A 65 9.39 0.32 -2.66
N GLY A 66 8.31 -0.43 -2.91
CA GLY A 66 7.86 -1.42 -1.95
C GLY A 66 6.38 -1.74 -2.00
N ALA A 67 5.93 -2.47 -0.99
CA ALA A 67 4.53 -2.88 -0.89
C ALA A 67 3.65 -1.75 -0.36
N VAL A 68 2.56 -1.47 -1.08
CA VAL A 68 1.50 -0.56 -0.64
C VAL A 68 0.20 -1.35 -0.51
N VAL A 69 -0.46 -1.20 0.63
CA VAL A 69 -1.72 -1.89 0.91
C VAL A 69 -2.91 -0.95 0.71
N PHE A 70 -3.89 -1.41 -0.07
CA PHE A 70 -5.14 -0.71 -0.31
C PHE A 70 -6.33 -1.49 0.25
N ALA A 71 -7.30 -0.76 0.78
CA ALA A 71 -8.56 -1.30 1.29
C ALA A 71 -9.67 -1.15 0.25
N LYS A 72 -10.38 -2.23 -0.06
CA LYS A 72 -11.50 -2.21 -1.03
C LYS A 72 -12.85 -1.79 -0.42
N THR A 73 -12.90 -1.51 0.88
CA THR A 73 -14.12 -1.12 1.61
C THR A 73 -13.78 -0.20 2.78
N SER A 74 -14.71 0.66 3.19
CA SER A 74 -14.56 1.56 4.35
C SER A 74 -14.32 0.79 5.66
N LYS A 75 -15.04 -0.32 5.88
CA LYS A 75 -14.82 -1.20 7.05
C LYS A 75 -13.43 -1.84 7.06
N GLY A 76 -12.93 -2.24 5.89
CA GLY A 76 -11.57 -2.76 5.73
C GLY A 76 -10.52 -1.70 6.02
N LEU A 77 -10.73 -0.47 5.55
CA LEU A 77 -9.85 0.67 5.80
C LEU A 77 -9.76 0.97 7.30
N ALA A 78 -10.90 1.09 7.99
CA ALA A 78 -10.93 1.37 9.43
C ALA A 78 -10.15 0.33 10.25
N ARG A 79 -10.33 -0.96 9.95
CA ARG A 79 -9.59 -2.06 10.61
C ARG A 79 -8.10 -2.00 10.35
N MET A 80 -7.70 -1.71 9.10
CA MET A 80 -6.29 -1.61 8.75
C MET A 80 -5.64 -0.38 9.41
N ASN A 81 -6.33 0.75 9.46
CA ASN A 81 -5.83 1.95 10.14
C ASN A 81 -5.65 1.71 11.64
N ALA A 82 -6.53 0.94 12.28
CA ALA A 82 -6.33 0.52 13.67
C ALA A 82 -5.05 -0.33 13.82
N LEU A 83 -4.86 -1.36 12.98
CA LEU A 83 -3.64 -2.18 13.01
C LEU A 83 -2.35 -1.38 12.81
N PHE A 84 -2.37 -0.36 11.94
CA PHE A 84 -1.21 0.50 11.72
C PHE A 84 -0.95 1.44 12.91
N ARG A 85 -2.02 1.89 13.60
CA ARG A 85 -1.93 2.74 14.79
C ARG A 85 -1.44 1.98 16.01
N ASP A 86 -1.94 0.76 16.20
CA ASP A 86 -1.65 -0.07 17.36
C ASP A 86 -0.31 -0.82 17.22
N GLY A 87 0.47 -0.53 16.17
CA GLY A 87 1.76 -1.20 15.93
C GLY A 87 1.66 -2.67 15.51
N GLY A 88 0.46 -3.17 15.24
CA GLY A 88 0.20 -4.56 14.82
C GLY A 88 0.71 -4.92 13.42
N VAL A 89 1.44 -4.01 12.76
CA VAL A 89 2.02 -4.20 11.43
C VAL A 89 3.53 -4.05 11.51
N ARG A 90 4.24 -5.16 11.29
CA ARG A 90 5.70 -5.16 11.14
C ARG A 90 6.07 -4.77 9.72
N LYS A 91 6.86 -3.72 9.57
CA LYS A 91 7.42 -3.27 8.29
C LYS A 91 8.93 -3.51 8.30
N THR A 92 9.45 -4.13 7.25
CA THR A 92 10.89 -4.38 7.10
C THR A 92 11.34 -3.63 5.84
N TYR A 93 12.30 -2.73 6.02
CA TYR A 93 12.89 -1.93 4.95
C TYR A 93 14.32 -2.40 4.73
N TRP A 94 14.67 -2.63 3.46
CA TRP A 94 16.03 -2.88 3.05
C TRP A 94 16.58 -1.59 2.48
N THR A 95 17.75 -1.18 2.95
CA THR A 95 18.32 0.13 2.61
C THR A 95 19.82 0.00 2.42
N ILE A 96 20.34 0.72 1.42
CA ILE A 96 21.77 0.87 1.20
C ILE A 96 22.18 2.19 1.86
N VAL A 97 23.15 2.13 2.77
CA VAL A 97 23.70 3.28 3.49
C VAL A 97 25.09 3.60 2.96
N ARG A 98 25.47 4.89 2.97
CA ARG A 98 26.79 5.33 2.46
C ARG A 98 27.96 4.86 3.33
N GLN A 99 27.76 4.85 4.65
CA GLN A 99 28.75 4.41 5.62
C GLN A 99 28.19 3.21 6.37
N ARG A 100 29.05 2.21 6.58
CA ARG A 100 28.70 1.06 7.41
C ARG A 100 28.48 1.54 8.84
N PRO A 101 27.35 1.21 9.49
CA PRO A 101 27.16 1.49 10.91
C PRO A 101 28.26 0.83 11.74
N THR A 102 28.69 1.49 12.82
CA THR A 102 29.74 0.97 13.72
C THR A 102 29.36 -0.39 14.28
N GLU A 103 28.11 -0.52 14.73
CA GLU A 103 27.54 -1.76 15.26
C GLU A 103 26.73 -2.50 14.17
N PRO A 104 26.73 -3.85 14.18
CA PRO A 104 25.99 -4.64 13.20
C PRO A 104 24.46 -4.54 13.35
N GLU A 105 23.97 -4.18 14.54
CA GLU A 105 22.56 -3.97 14.83
C GLU A 105 22.39 -2.87 15.89
N GLY A 106 21.23 -2.22 15.90
CA GLY A 106 20.92 -1.18 16.85
C GLY A 106 19.49 -0.66 16.71
N VAL A 107 19.02 0.04 17.73
CA VAL A 107 17.75 0.77 17.68
C VAL A 107 18.09 2.24 17.52
N LEU A 108 17.57 2.86 16.46
CA LEU A 108 17.65 4.30 16.33
C LEU A 108 16.68 4.92 17.33
N VAL A 109 17.22 5.67 18.28
CA VAL A 109 16.46 6.45 19.26
C VAL A 109 16.60 7.92 18.86
N ASP A 110 15.49 8.62 18.75
CA ASP A 110 15.43 10.04 18.36
C ASP A 110 15.68 10.96 19.58
#